data_AF-A0A135TEW0-F1
#
_entry.id   AF-A0A135TEW0-F1
#
_cell.length_a   1.000
_cell.length_b   1.000
_cell.length_c   1.000
_cell.angle_alpha   90.00
_cell.angle_beta   90.00
_cell.angle_gamma   90.00
#
_symmetry.space_group_name_H-M   'P 1'
#
loop_
_entity.id
_entity.type
_entity.pdbx_description
1 polymer ?
#
loop_
_entity_poly.entity_id
_entity_poly.type
_entity_poly.pdbx_seq_one_letter_code
_entity_poly.pdbx_strand_id
1 'polypeptide(L)'
;MAPIPTADSPADRESPYYPGQSSLPIAALRFDFKGGLIPPRLSRSIPTSKGLHHHGQAPEAAGYTIEELAIYARSAVPAQRCVAFQTLGRILYRLGKGEWGNGEEDSLGRGIWSSVQEGRVLESLSEAAIVDGGHRGSRAYATEALWLFEKGGWREQWSGR
;
A
#
# COMPACT_ATOMS: atom_id res chain seq x y z
N MET A 1 15.27 -7.45 12.25
CA MET A 1 14.28 -8.24 11.50
C MET A 1 13.61 -9.15 12.52
N ALA A 2 12.28 -9.10 12.68
CA ALA A 2 11.60 -10.11 13.48
C ALA A 2 11.91 -11.50 12.88
N PRO A 3 12.09 -12.55 13.70
CA PRO A 3 12.40 -13.87 13.19
C PRO A 3 11.28 -14.35 12.26
N ILE A 4 11.67 -14.89 11.10
CA ILE A 4 10.73 -15.50 10.16
C ILE A 4 10.18 -16.78 10.83
N PRO A 5 8.85 -16.92 10.98
CA PRO A 5 8.26 -18.14 11.51
C PRO A 5 8.64 -19.36 10.66
N THR A 6 8.86 -20.50 11.31
CA THR A 6 9.02 -21.77 10.59
C THR A 6 7.76 -22.07 9.79
N ALA A 7 7.90 -22.47 8.52
CA ALA A 7 6.77 -22.81 7.67
C ALA A 7 5.81 -23.82 8.34
N ASP A 8 4.51 -23.57 8.25
CA ASP A 8 3.43 -24.38 8.85
C ASP A 8 3.40 -24.47 10.38
N SER A 9 4.28 -23.75 11.08
CA SER A 9 4.23 -23.64 12.54
C SER A 9 2.96 -22.91 13.02
N PRO A 10 2.57 -23.04 14.29
CA PRO A 10 1.46 -22.27 14.85
C PRO A 10 1.59 -20.76 14.59
N ALA A 11 2.78 -20.21 14.80
CA ALA A 11 3.08 -18.79 14.54
C ALA A 11 2.95 -18.41 13.05
N ASP A 12 3.29 -19.31 12.11
CA ASP A 12 3.12 -19.06 10.68
C ASP A 12 1.64 -19.04 10.28
N ARG A 13 0.83 -19.91 10.87
CA ARG A 13 -0.63 -19.97 10.64
C ARG A 13 -1.39 -18.79 11.25
N GLU A 14 -0.82 -18.18 12.28
CA GLU A 14 -1.32 -16.95 12.90
C GLU A 14 -0.97 -15.68 12.09
N SER A 15 -0.08 -15.79 11.09
CA SER A 15 0.25 -14.65 10.22
C SER A 15 -1.01 -14.09 9.55
N PRO A 16 -1.19 -12.76 9.53
CA PRO A 16 -2.34 -12.11 8.89
C PRO A 16 -2.36 -12.29 7.36
N TYR A 17 -1.32 -12.90 6.79
CA TYR A 17 -1.19 -13.17 5.36
C TYR A 17 -0.84 -14.63 5.04
N TYR A 18 -1.29 -15.55 5.89
CA TYR A 18 -1.07 -16.99 5.70
C TYR A 18 -1.87 -17.55 4.49
N PRO A 19 -1.25 -18.31 3.57
CA PRO A 19 -1.93 -18.81 2.36
C PRO A 19 -3.14 -19.74 2.57
N GLY A 20 -3.28 -20.34 3.76
CA GLY A 20 -4.39 -21.23 4.09
C GLY A 20 -5.63 -20.53 4.65
N GLN A 21 -5.63 -19.20 4.80
CA GLN A 21 -6.80 -18.45 5.25
C GLN A 21 -7.87 -18.40 4.15
N SER A 22 -9.15 -18.60 4.54
CA SER A 22 -10.29 -18.59 3.62
C SER A 22 -10.69 -17.17 3.16
N SER A 23 -10.31 -16.15 3.92
CA SER A 23 -10.56 -14.74 3.63
C SER A 23 -9.43 -13.88 4.20
N LEU A 24 -9.15 -12.74 3.55
CA LEU A 24 -8.16 -11.77 4.02
C LEU A 24 -8.86 -10.47 4.43
N PRO A 25 -8.52 -9.88 5.59
CA PRO A 25 -8.97 -8.54 5.89
C PRO A 25 -8.32 -7.54 4.92
N ILE A 26 -9.06 -6.50 4.55
CA ILE A 26 -8.59 -5.48 3.60
C ILE A 26 -7.29 -4.82 4.06
N ALA A 27 -7.18 -4.55 5.37
CA ALA A 27 -5.97 -3.96 5.96
C ALA A 27 -4.71 -4.84 5.79
N ALA A 28 -4.87 -6.16 5.62
CA ALA A 28 -3.76 -7.07 5.38
C ALA A 28 -3.36 -7.20 3.90
N LEU A 29 -4.12 -6.61 2.96
CA LEU A 29 -3.79 -6.68 1.54
C LEU A 29 -2.40 -6.10 1.26
N ARG A 30 -1.61 -6.84 0.49
CA ARG A 30 -0.23 -6.49 0.14
C ARG A 30 -0.12 -6.09 -1.31
N PHE A 31 0.62 -5.01 -1.54
CA PHE A 31 0.86 -4.44 -2.85
C PHE A 31 2.34 -4.51 -3.21
N ASP A 32 2.63 -4.77 -4.49
CA ASP A 32 3.98 -4.65 -5.03
C ASP A 32 4.34 -3.19 -5.31
N PHE A 33 5.61 -2.93 -5.70
CA PHE A 33 6.03 -1.58 -6.06
C PHE A 33 5.30 -1.02 -7.27
N LYS A 34 4.64 -1.84 -8.10
CA LYS A 34 3.83 -1.41 -9.24
C LYS A 34 2.37 -1.11 -8.84
N GLY A 35 2.04 -1.22 -7.55
CA GLY A 35 0.71 -1.03 -6.99
C GLY A 35 -0.25 -2.19 -7.24
N GLY A 36 0.23 -3.35 -7.71
CA GLY A 36 -0.58 -4.54 -7.93
C GLY A 36 -0.76 -5.36 -6.65
N LEU A 37 -1.95 -5.93 -6.45
CA LEU A 37 -2.21 -6.86 -5.35
C LEU A 37 -1.36 -8.14 -5.48
N ILE A 38 -0.81 -8.61 -4.37
CA ILE A 38 -0.02 -9.84 -4.29
C ILE A 38 -0.77 -10.87 -3.44
N PRO A 39 -1.42 -11.90 -4.02
CA PRO A 39 -2.10 -12.92 -3.22
C PRO A 39 -1.14 -13.65 -2.25
N PRO A 40 -1.61 -14.15 -1.08
CA PRO A 40 -0.76 -14.80 -0.07
C PRO A 40 0.22 -15.84 -0.60
N ARG A 41 -0.24 -16.74 -1.47
CA ARG A 41 0.61 -17.78 -2.06
C ARG A 41 1.76 -17.20 -2.88
N LEU A 42 1.47 -16.16 -3.67
CA LEU A 42 2.50 -15.47 -4.46
C LEU A 42 3.45 -14.70 -3.54
N SER A 43 2.91 -14.01 -2.52
CA SER A 43 3.68 -13.24 -1.54
C SER A 43 4.78 -14.07 -0.86
N ARG A 44 4.48 -15.32 -0.50
CA ARG A 44 5.48 -16.25 0.09
C ARG A 44 6.54 -16.77 -0.89
N SER A 45 6.26 -16.74 -2.20
CA SER A 45 7.16 -17.26 -3.22
C SER A 45 8.14 -16.22 -3.77
N ILE A 46 7.90 -14.93 -3.50
CA ILE A 46 8.74 -13.84 -3.99
C ILE A 46 10.08 -13.85 -3.23
N PRO A 47 11.24 -13.85 -3.92
CA PRO A 47 12.54 -13.80 -3.25
C PRO A 47 12.76 -12.50 -2.48
N THR A 48 13.43 -12.57 -1.33
CA THR A 48 13.80 -11.40 -0.52
C THR A 48 14.66 -10.39 -1.27
N SER A 49 15.46 -10.86 -2.26
CA SER A 49 16.27 -10.04 -3.15
C SER A 49 15.46 -9.06 -4.02
N LYS A 50 14.13 -9.21 -4.11
CA LYS A 50 13.24 -8.27 -4.78
C LYS A 50 12.93 -7.01 -3.96
N GLY A 51 13.35 -6.96 -2.69
CA GLY A 51 13.18 -5.79 -1.83
C GLY A 51 11.75 -5.53 -1.36
N LEU A 52 10.81 -6.44 -1.63
CA LEU A 52 9.40 -6.33 -1.24
C LEU A 52 9.13 -6.79 0.21
N HIS A 53 10.15 -7.19 0.96
CA HIS A 53 9.99 -7.65 2.34
C HIS A 53 10.35 -6.52 3.29
N HIS A 54 9.58 -6.40 4.37
CA HIS A 54 9.78 -5.38 5.40
C HIS A 54 9.84 -6.02 6.79
N HIS A 55 10.10 -5.22 7.81
CA HIS A 55 10.28 -5.69 9.20
C HIS A 55 9.01 -5.60 10.04
N GLY A 56 7.84 -5.70 9.41
CA GLY A 56 6.53 -5.50 10.06
C GLY A 56 5.96 -6.79 10.65
N GLN A 57 4.63 -6.87 10.69
CA GLN A 57 3.90 -7.96 11.34
C GLN A 57 3.94 -9.30 10.57
N ALA A 58 4.24 -9.28 9.27
CA ALA A 58 4.44 -10.48 8.45
C ALA A 58 5.75 -10.36 7.65
N PRO A 59 6.93 -10.45 8.31
CA PRO A 59 8.23 -10.29 7.66
C PRO A 59 8.51 -11.32 6.55
N GLU A 60 7.79 -12.44 6.57
CA GLU A 60 7.85 -13.53 5.60
C GLU A 60 7.00 -13.31 4.34
N ALA A 61 6.15 -12.28 4.33
CA ALA A 61 5.23 -11.97 3.24
C ALA A 61 5.73 -10.78 2.42
N ALA A 62 6.04 -10.99 1.14
CA ALA A 62 6.36 -9.91 0.22
C ALA A 62 5.17 -8.97 -0.04
N GLY A 63 5.48 -7.70 -0.26
CA GLY A 63 4.55 -6.60 -0.50
C GLY A 63 4.39 -5.72 0.73
N TYR A 64 3.70 -4.61 0.56
CA TYR A 64 3.42 -3.65 1.63
C TYR A 64 1.92 -3.44 1.77
N THR A 65 1.44 -3.33 3.00
CA THR A 65 0.06 -2.87 3.26
C THR A 65 -0.03 -1.36 3.10
N ILE A 66 -1.26 -0.83 2.92
CA ILE A 66 -1.48 0.62 2.86
C ILE A 66 -1.10 1.28 4.19
N GLU A 67 -1.33 0.61 5.32
CA GLU A 67 -0.92 1.09 6.63
C GLU A 67 0.61 1.23 6.74
N GLU A 68 1.36 0.21 6.32
CA GLU A 68 2.83 0.25 6.32
C GLU A 68 3.37 1.35 5.41
N LEU A 69 2.79 1.52 4.23
CA LEU A 69 3.13 2.61 3.31
C LEU A 69 2.78 3.98 3.91
N ALA A 70 1.67 4.10 4.63
CA ALA A 70 1.28 5.34 5.31
C ALA A 70 2.25 5.68 6.46
N ILE A 71 2.74 4.68 7.20
CA ILE A 71 3.82 4.86 8.18
C ILE A 71 5.10 5.33 7.49
N TYR A 72 5.49 4.69 6.39
CA TYR A 72 6.70 5.04 5.64
C TYR A 72 6.63 6.44 5.02
N ALA A 73 5.45 6.87 4.58
CA ALA A 73 5.18 8.21 4.06
C ALA A 73 5.55 9.32 5.06
N ARG A 74 5.45 9.05 6.37
CA ARG A 74 5.78 9.98 7.46
C ARG A 74 7.18 9.76 8.07
N SER A 75 7.98 8.86 7.51
CA SER A 75 9.31 8.55 8.04
C SER A 75 10.27 9.72 7.91
N ALA A 76 11.17 9.89 8.90
CA ALA A 76 12.32 10.78 8.79
C ALA A 76 13.30 10.35 7.68
N VAL A 77 13.30 9.06 7.30
CA VAL A 77 14.20 8.49 6.29
C VAL A 77 13.68 8.78 4.87
N PRO A 78 14.39 9.57 4.04
CA PRO A 78 13.89 9.95 2.71
C PRO A 78 13.62 8.78 1.77
N ALA A 79 14.45 7.73 1.83
CA ALA A 79 14.29 6.55 0.99
C ALA A 79 12.95 5.83 1.26
N GLN A 80 12.56 5.69 2.53
CA GLN A 80 11.27 5.09 2.91
C GLN A 80 10.10 5.90 2.37
N ARG A 81 10.15 7.24 2.50
CA ARG A 81 9.13 8.12 1.92
C ARG A 81 9.03 7.98 0.41
N CYS A 82 10.17 7.92 -0.29
CA CYS A 82 10.17 7.78 -1.75
C CYS A 82 9.53 6.46 -2.22
N VAL A 83 9.80 5.36 -1.52
CA VAL A 83 9.16 4.06 -1.79
C VAL A 83 7.66 4.13 -1.53
N ALA A 84 7.27 4.74 -0.40
CA ALA A 84 5.87 4.91 -0.04
C ALA A 84 5.10 5.71 -1.08
N PHE A 85 5.58 6.91 -1.43
CA PHE A 85 4.88 7.81 -2.35
C PHE A 85 4.71 7.22 -3.75
N GLN A 86 5.76 6.60 -4.31
CA GLN A 86 5.66 5.94 -5.62
C GLN A 86 4.66 4.78 -5.60
N THR A 87 4.69 3.96 -4.54
CA THR A 87 3.81 2.79 -4.43
C THR A 87 2.36 3.22 -4.22
N LEU A 88 2.12 4.16 -3.29
CA LEU A 88 0.80 4.73 -3.03
C LEU A 88 0.23 5.42 -4.26
N GLY A 89 1.03 6.21 -5.00
CA GLY A 89 0.58 6.82 -6.26
C GLY A 89 0.09 5.80 -7.28
N ARG A 90 0.81 4.68 -7.43
CA ARG A 90 0.42 3.59 -8.34
C ARG A 90 -0.83 2.84 -7.86
N ILE A 91 -0.97 2.61 -6.55
CA ILE A 91 -2.20 2.05 -5.96
C ILE A 91 -3.38 2.97 -6.21
N LEU A 92 -3.24 4.27 -5.95
CA LEU A 92 -4.29 5.28 -6.15
C LEU A 92 -4.71 5.39 -7.61
N TYR A 93 -3.75 5.31 -8.54
CA TYR A 93 -4.06 5.27 -9.97
C TYR A 93 -4.92 4.05 -10.33
N ARG A 94 -4.50 2.85 -9.93
CA ARG A 94 -5.20 1.59 -10.21
C ARG A 94 -6.58 1.54 -9.56
N LEU A 95 -6.69 2.03 -8.33
CA LEU A 95 -7.95 2.21 -7.63
C LEU A 95 -8.89 3.10 -8.44
N GLY A 96 -8.41 4.26 -8.89
CA GLY A 96 -9.16 5.18 -9.76
C GLY A 96 -9.60 4.53 -11.08
N LYS A 97 -8.74 3.70 -11.67
CA LYS A 97 -9.05 2.95 -12.90
C LYS A 97 -10.05 1.82 -12.70
N GLY A 98 -10.47 1.55 -11.46
CA GLY A 98 -11.47 0.52 -11.17
C GLY A 98 -10.93 -0.90 -11.10
N GLU A 99 -9.62 -1.08 -10.95
CA GLU A 99 -8.99 -2.41 -10.97
C GLU A 99 -9.54 -3.35 -9.88
N TRP A 100 -10.09 -2.78 -8.81
CA TRP A 100 -10.67 -3.49 -7.67
C TRP A 100 -12.14 -3.13 -7.42
N GLY A 101 -12.85 -2.72 -8.48
CA GLY A 101 -14.25 -2.33 -8.43
C GLY A 101 -14.50 -0.85 -8.69
N ASN A 102 -15.70 -0.54 -9.20
CA ASN A 102 -16.14 0.79 -9.63
C ASN A 102 -17.45 1.19 -8.93
N GLY A 103 -17.41 1.55 -7.65
CA GLY A 103 -18.53 2.21 -6.96
C GLY A 103 -19.76 1.35 -6.61
N GLU A 104 -20.42 1.74 -5.51
CA GLU A 104 -21.61 1.17 -4.84
C GLU A 104 -21.57 -0.27 -4.31
N GLU A 105 -21.43 -1.30 -5.14
CA GLU A 105 -21.61 -2.70 -4.69
C GLU A 105 -20.30 -3.41 -4.31
N ASP A 106 -19.15 -2.88 -4.74
CA ASP A 106 -17.87 -3.60 -4.61
C ASP A 106 -17.14 -3.28 -3.29
N SER A 107 -17.01 -4.29 -2.44
CA SER A 107 -16.44 -4.17 -1.10
C SER A 107 -14.93 -3.96 -1.09
N LEU A 108 -14.23 -4.42 -2.14
CA LEU A 108 -12.76 -4.40 -2.19
C LEU A 108 -12.21 -3.00 -2.43
N GLY A 109 -12.61 -2.34 -3.52
CA GLY A 109 -12.19 -0.97 -3.84
C GLY A 109 -12.58 0.03 -2.74
N ARG A 110 -13.77 -0.11 -2.16
CA ARG A 110 -14.22 0.69 -1.00
C ARG A 110 -13.32 0.47 0.21
N GLY A 111 -13.03 -0.79 0.56
CA GLY A 111 -12.14 -1.09 1.68
C GLY A 111 -10.74 -0.52 1.47
N ILE A 112 -10.18 -0.65 0.26
CA ILE A 112 -8.87 -0.09 -0.09
C ILE A 112 -8.88 1.44 0.09
N TRP A 113 -9.94 2.10 -0.37
CA TRP A 113 -10.10 3.53 -0.15
C TRP A 113 -10.23 3.91 1.33
N SER A 114 -10.98 3.14 2.12
CA SER A 114 -11.05 3.35 3.57
C SER A 114 -9.66 3.28 4.22
N SER A 115 -8.83 2.28 3.84
CA SER A 115 -7.45 2.20 4.34
C SER A 115 -6.58 3.39 3.92
N VAL A 116 -6.80 3.96 2.73
CA VAL A 116 -6.13 5.20 2.28
C VAL A 116 -6.54 6.39 3.16
N GLN A 117 -7.82 6.49 3.51
CA GLN A 117 -8.35 7.55 4.37
C GLN A 117 -7.84 7.42 5.82
N GLU A 118 -7.95 6.22 6.41
CA GLU A 118 -7.48 5.91 7.76
C GLU A 118 -5.97 6.16 7.90
N GLY A 119 -5.19 5.79 6.88
CA GLY A 119 -3.74 6.05 6.84
C GLY A 119 -3.35 7.52 6.66
N ARG A 120 -4.32 8.42 6.41
CA ARG A 120 -4.11 9.84 6.07
C ARG A 120 -3.12 10.01 4.91
N VAL A 121 -3.25 9.15 3.90
CA VAL A 121 -2.32 9.07 2.76
C VAL A 121 -2.33 10.37 1.96
N LEU A 122 -3.51 10.90 1.61
CA LEU A 122 -3.61 12.12 0.82
C LEU A 122 -3.08 13.36 1.55
N GLU A 123 -3.26 13.43 2.87
CA GLU A 123 -2.68 14.48 3.72
C GLU A 123 -1.15 14.42 3.66
N SER A 124 -0.58 13.24 3.92
CA SER A 124 0.87 13.03 3.92
C SER A 124 1.50 13.34 2.54
N LEU A 125 0.81 13.01 1.44
CA LEU A 125 1.24 13.35 0.09
C LEU A 125 1.17 14.86 -0.17
N SER A 126 0.07 15.50 0.23
CA SER A 126 -0.13 16.94 0.05
C SER A 126 0.91 17.75 0.81
N GLU A 127 1.14 17.42 2.08
CA GLU A 127 2.17 18.05 2.92
C GLU A 127 3.56 17.93 2.29
N ALA A 128 3.93 16.72 1.83
CA ALA A 128 5.23 16.48 1.23
C ALA A 128 5.41 17.16 -0.15
N ALA A 129 4.33 17.41 -0.88
CA ALA A 129 4.37 18.07 -2.19
C ALA A 129 4.56 19.60 -2.06
N ILE A 130 3.97 20.20 -1.03
CA ILE A 130 3.97 21.67 -0.83
C ILE A 130 5.11 22.17 0.07
N VAL A 131 5.72 21.30 0.88
CA VAL A 131 6.78 21.72 1.81
C VAL A 131 7.94 22.39 1.07
N ASP A 132 8.34 23.55 1.58
CA ASP A 132 9.52 24.26 1.10
C ASP A 132 10.75 23.77 1.87
N GLY A 133 11.80 23.35 1.16
CA GLY A 133 12.91 22.58 1.72
C GLY A 133 12.66 21.06 1.81
N GLY A 134 13.57 20.32 2.44
CA GLY A 134 13.51 18.86 2.56
C GLY A 134 14.09 18.08 1.36
N HIS A 135 13.83 16.76 1.32
CA HIS A 135 14.39 15.89 0.29
C HIS A 135 13.63 16.03 -1.04
N ARG A 136 14.30 16.58 -2.06
CA ARG A 136 13.73 16.87 -3.39
C ARG A 136 13.03 15.67 -4.05
N GLY A 137 13.62 14.48 -3.97
CA GLY A 137 13.01 13.27 -4.54
C GLY A 137 11.69 12.90 -3.85
N SER A 138 11.59 13.11 -2.54
CA SER A 138 10.35 12.82 -1.80
C SER A 138 9.24 13.76 -2.24
N ARG A 139 9.55 15.05 -2.41
CA ARG A 139 8.60 16.04 -2.93
C ARG A 139 8.14 15.74 -4.36
N ALA A 140 9.07 15.35 -5.24
CA ALA A 140 8.75 14.97 -6.61
C ALA A 140 7.81 13.76 -6.67
N TYR A 141 8.11 12.69 -5.92
CA TYR A 141 7.25 11.50 -5.88
C TYR A 141 5.90 11.74 -5.21
N ALA A 142 5.83 12.64 -4.21
CA ALA A 142 4.56 13.04 -3.62
C ALA A 142 3.68 13.78 -4.65
N THR A 143 4.28 14.68 -5.42
CA THR A 143 3.60 15.41 -6.51
C THR A 143 3.12 14.45 -7.60
N GLU A 144 3.96 13.51 -8.02
CA GLU A 144 3.60 12.47 -8.98
C GLU A 144 2.44 11.59 -8.47
N ALA A 145 2.46 11.20 -7.19
CA ALA A 145 1.41 10.39 -6.60
C ALA A 145 0.05 11.12 -6.58
N LEU A 146 0.03 12.43 -6.29
CA LEU A 146 -1.18 13.25 -6.38
C LEU A 146 -1.67 13.36 -7.83
N TRP A 147 -0.77 13.54 -8.78
CA TRP A 147 -1.11 13.54 -10.21
C TRP A 147 -1.68 12.18 -10.67
N LEU A 148 -1.09 11.08 -10.22
CA LEU A 148 -1.58 9.72 -10.49
C LEU A 148 -2.97 9.48 -9.88
N PHE A 149 -3.23 10.01 -8.69
CA PHE A 149 -4.55 9.97 -8.07
C PHE A 149 -5.59 10.72 -8.91
N GLU A 150 -5.28 11.93 -9.37
CA GLU A 150 -6.14 12.70 -10.29
C GLU A 150 -6.37 11.96 -11.60
N LYS A 151 -5.31 11.43 -12.22
CA LYS A 151 -5.39 10.67 -13.48
C LYS A 151 -6.09 9.33 -13.35
N GLY A 152 -6.08 8.75 -12.15
CA GLY A 152 -6.88 7.58 -11.83
C GLY A 152 -8.37 7.89 -11.96
N GLY A 153 -8.80 9.13 -11.66
CA GLY A 153 -10.20 9.53 -11.76
C GLY A 153 -11.05 9.11 -10.56
N TRP A 154 -10.42 8.74 -9.43
CA TRP A 154 -11.11 8.28 -8.21
C TRP A 154 -12.00 9.35 -7.51
N ARG A 155 -12.23 10.51 -8.13
CA ARG A 155 -13.04 11.60 -7.58
C ARG A 155 -14.17 12.10 -8.47
N GLU A 156 -14.41 11.48 -9.62
CA GLU A 156 -15.57 11.82 -10.47
C GLU A 156 -16.81 10.97 -10.17
N GLN A 157 -16.71 9.92 -9.36
CA GLN A 157 -17.88 9.11 -8.96
C GLN A 157 -18.57 9.58 -7.67
N TRP A 158 -17.99 10.53 -6.93
CA TRP A 158 -18.51 10.98 -5.62
C TRP A 158 -18.37 12.50 -5.40
N SER A 159 -18.74 13.27 -6.42
CA SER A 159 -19.23 14.65 -6.25
C SER A 159 -20.65 14.69 -6.80
N GLY A 160 -21.59 14.16 -6.02
CA GLY A 160 -22.95 13.94 -6.50
C GLY A 160 -23.90 13.45 -5.42
N ARG A 161 -24.25 14.36 -4.50
CA ARG A 161 -25.32 14.35 -3.48
C ARG A 161 -24.90 14.05 -2.05
#